data_AF-A0A8T2R1U2-F1
#
_entry.id   AF-A0A8T2R1U2-F1
#
_cell.length_a   1.000
_cell.length_b   1.000
_cell.length_c   1.000
_cell.angle_alpha   90.00
_cell.angle_beta   90.00
_cell.angle_gamma   90.00
#
_symmetry.space_group_name_H-M   'P 1'
#
loop_
_entity.id
_entity.type
_entity.pdbx_description
1 polymer ?
#
loop_
_entity_poly.entity_id
_entity_poly.type
_entity_poly.pdbx_seq_one_letter_code
_entity_poly.pdbx_strand_id
1 'polypeptide(L)'
;MQCPNQDNLGRDPRAEGEYSLKTHGPFLFQAWLAPQLSPIASAGLPHLLEELLIHTFPIPYFFVSIFYKKLEKFFETYGQEVIDMAQIKYGLDRHDALHNILFFMGFNAFGGLNLFFPPMIGYVGGAGQKLHKDLAEEVREAVRIEGKGKLTANALNKMELLKSVVYECLRMYPPVPYQYAVAKEDLIIETHDGRYGLFLCIV
;
A
#
# COMPACT_ATOMS: atom_id res chain seq x y z
N MET A 1 -24.37 -14.06 -5.80
CA MET A 1 -23.57 -13.23 -4.88
C MET A 1 -23.38 -11.87 -5.51
N GLN A 2 -24.18 -10.88 -5.13
CA GLN A 2 -23.82 -9.47 -5.32
C GLN A 2 -22.59 -9.21 -4.45
N CYS A 3 -21.50 -8.68 -5.01
CA CYS A 3 -20.54 -7.96 -4.18
C CYS A 3 -21.30 -6.77 -3.61
N PRO A 4 -21.55 -6.70 -2.29
CA PRO A 4 -21.95 -5.44 -1.71
C PRO A 4 -20.82 -4.45 -1.99
N ASN A 5 -21.13 -3.17 -2.10
CA ASN A 5 -20.14 -2.09 -2.11
C ASN A 5 -19.44 -2.02 -0.73
N GLN A 6 -18.66 -3.06 -0.40
CA GLN A 6 -17.77 -3.07 0.73
C GLN A 6 -16.41 -2.64 0.20
N ASP A 7 -16.26 -1.34 0.02
CA ASP A 7 -14.98 -0.69 0.27
C ASP A 7 -14.53 -1.12 1.68
N ASN A 8 -13.22 -1.17 2.00
CA ASN A 8 -12.69 -1.77 3.23
C ASN A 8 -13.33 -1.30 4.57
N LEU A 9 -14.07 -0.17 4.57
CA LEU A 9 -14.80 0.38 5.71
C LEU A 9 -16.31 0.56 5.46
N GLY A 10 -16.82 0.16 4.29
CA GLY A 10 -18.22 0.34 3.89
C GLY A 10 -18.70 1.80 3.81
N ARG A 11 -17.78 2.77 3.82
CA ARG A 11 -18.05 4.20 3.91
C ARG A 11 -17.29 4.98 2.85
N ASP A 12 -18.04 5.72 2.01
CA ASP A 12 -17.46 6.75 1.15
C ASP A 12 -16.87 7.88 2.03
N PRO A 13 -15.55 8.15 1.97
CA PRO A 13 -14.92 9.22 2.73
C PRO A 13 -15.46 10.63 2.41
N ARG A 14 -16.15 10.79 1.28
CA ARG A 14 -16.78 12.04 0.83
C ARG A 14 -18.20 12.23 1.33
N ALA A 15 -18.85 11.16 1.80
CA ALA A 15 -20.22 11.26 2.29
C ALA A 15 -20.31 12.20 3.50
N GLU A 16 -21.41 12.96 3.58
CA GLU A 16 -21.67 13.93 4.65
C GLU A 16 -21.70 13.28 6.04
N GLY A 17 -21.15 13.98 7.05
CA GLY A 17 -21.07 13.52 8.43
C GLY A 17 -20.01 14.29 9.24
N GLU A 18 -20.12 14.26 10.57
CA GLU A 18 -19.28 15.06 11.50
C GLU A 18 -17.77 14.89 11.25
N TYR A 19 -17.34 13.66 10.92
CA TYR A 19 -15.93 13.32 10.70
C TYR A 19 -15.60 12.97 9.25
N SER A 20 -16.40 13.45 8.28
CA SER A 20 -16.14 13.26 6.85
C SER A 20 -14.75 13.78 6.45
N LEU A 21 -14.02 13.00 5.65
CA LEU A 21 -12.71 13.43 5.11
C LEU A 21 -12.85 14.31 3.87
N LYS A 22 -14.05 14.36 3.26
CA LYS A 22 -14.30 15.05 1.99
C LYS A 22 -13.27 14.60 0.94
N THR A 23 -12.59 15.54 0.30
CA THR A 23 -11.52 15.27 -0.67
C THR A 23 -10.12 15.26 -0.05
N HIS A 24 -10.00 15.42 1.27
CA HIS A 24 -8.71 15.61 1.94
C HIS A 24 -8.01 14.30 2.35
N GLY A 25 -8.67 13.14 2.23
CA GLY A 25 -8.10 11.84 2.63
C GLY A 25 -6.67 11.59 2.13
N PRO A 26 -6.37 11.74 0.82
CA PRO A 26 -5.02 11.56 0.29
C PRO A 26 -3.99 12.50 0.94
N PHE A 27 -4.32 13.78 1.09
CA PHE A 27 -3.44 14.75 1.74
C PHE A 27 -3.20 14.40 3.21
N LEU A 28 -4.23 13.99 3.95
CA LEU A 28 -4.11 13.62 5.36
C LEU A 28 -3.18 12.42 5.54
N PHE A 29 -3.32 11.37 4.71
CA PHE A 29 -2.41 10.24 4.72
C PHE A 29 -1.00 10.62 4.31
N GLN A 30 -0.82 11.41 3.25
CA GLN A 30 0.50 11.88 2.83
C GLN A 30 1.20 12.72 3.90
N ALA A 31 0.49 13.66 4.53
CA ALA A 31 1.03 14.51 5.58
C ALA A 31 1.47 13.71 6.82
N TRP A 32 0.76 12.62 7.14
CA TRP A 32 1.17 11.70 8.20
C TRP A 32 2.30 10.74 7.78
N LEU A 33 2.28 10.25 6.54
CA LEU A 33 3.24 9.28 6.01
C LEU A 33 4.61 9.91 5.74
N ALA A 34 4.63 11.13 5.21
CA ALA A 34 5.84 11.85 4.81
C ALA A 34 6.95 11.84 5.90
N PRO A 35 6.71 12.27 7.15
CA PRO A 35 7.77 12.27 8.17
C PRO A 35 8.30 10.87 8.50
N GLN A 36 7.50 9.82 8.38
CA GLN A 36 7.90 8.44 8.68
C GLN A 36 8.89 7.91 7.64
N LEU A 37 8.72 8.30 6.37
CA LEU A 37 9.59 7.89 5.26
C LEU A 37 10.69 8.90 4.94
N SER A 38 10.61 10.09 5.54
CA SER A 38 11.52 11.19 5.25
C SER A 38 13.01 10.86 5.38
N PRO A 39 13.48 10.02 6.33
CA PRO A 39 14.90 9.67 6.40
C PRO A 39 15.42 8.84 5.21
N ILE A 40 14.54 8.24 4.42
CA ILE A 40 14.89 7.37 3.28
C ILE A 40 14.34 7.89 1.95
N ALA A 41 13.74 9.09 1.94
CA ALA A 41 13.08 9.67 0.78
C ALA A 41 13.61 11.09 0.53
N SER A 42 13.69 11.47 -0.74
CA SER A 42 14.05 12.83 -1.14
C SER A 42 12.80 13.68 -1.42
N ALA A 43 12.81 14.91 -0.94
CA ALA A 43 11.83 15.94 -1.28
C ALA A 43 12.24 16.79 -2.50
N GLY A 44 13.41 16.54 -3.08
CA GLY A 44 13.96 17.30 -4.21
C GLY A 44 14.47 18.69 -3.81
N LEU A 45 14.83 18.89 -2.54
CA LEU A 45 15.42 20.14 -2.05
C LEU A 45 16.91 20.21 -2.41
N PRO A 46 17.54 21.40 -2.38
CA PRO A 46 18.99 21.49 -2.42
C PRO A 46 19.62 20.65 -1.31
N HIS A 47 20.64 19.86 -1.66
CA HIS A 47 21.22 18.83 -0.78
C HIS A 47 21.47 19.30 0.67
N LEU A 48 22.07 20.47 0.87
CA LEU A 48 22.33 21.00 2.23
C LEU A 48 21.04 21.21 3.05
N LEU A 49 19.97 21.69 2.42
CA LEU A 49 18.68 21.88 3.09
C LEU A 49 18.02 20.53 3.38
N GLU A 50 18.17 19.58 2.46
CA GLU A 50 17.61 18.24 2.62
C GLU A 50 18.27 17.49 3.78
N GLU A 51 19.59 17.50 3.86
CA GLU A 51 20.33 16.86 4.95
C GLU A 51 19.97 17.47 6.32
N LEU A 52 19.98 18.80 6.42
CA LEU A 52 19.73 19.49 7.69
C LEU A 52 18.28 19.32 8.18
N LEU A 53 17.30 19.37 7.28
CA LEU A 53 15.88 19.42 7.64
C LEU A 53 15.23 18.04 7.71
N ILE A 54 15.70 17.06 6.92
CA ILE A 54 14.98 15.81 6.68
C ILE A 54 15.80 14.58 7.08
N HIS A 55 17.09 14.52 6.74
CA HIS A 55 17.90 13.31 6.97
C HIS A 55 18.63 13.26 8.32
N THR A 56 18.77 14.39 9.02
CA THR A 56 19.54 14.44 10.27
C THR A 56 18.70 14.14 11.52
N PHE A 57 17.50 14.71 11.63
CA PHE A 57 16.67 14.62 12.83
C PHE A 57 15.26 14.13 12.50
N PRO A 58 14.67 13.25 13.33
CA PRO A 58 13.27 12.87 13.16
C PRO A 58 12.35 14.10 13.27
N ILE A 59 11.38 14.21 12.34
CA ILE A 59 10.38 15.27 12.38
C ILE A 59 9.46 15.06 13.60
N PRO A 60 9.33 16.04 14.51
CA PRO A 60 8.49 15.89 15.69
C PRO A 60 7.01 15.63 15.37
N TYR A 61 6.41 14.65 16.05
CA TYR A 61 5.02 14.21 15.80
C TYR A 61 3.98 15.34 15.91
N PHE A 62 4.20 16.34 16.77
CA PHE A 62 3.22 17.39 16.98
C PHE A 62 2.92 18.19 15.69
N PHE A 63 3.86 18.28 14.75
CA PHE A 63 3.67 18.92 13.43
C PHE A 63 2.62 18.21 12.55
N VAL A 64 2.43 16.90 12.73
CA VAL A 64 1.54 16.09 11.89
C VAL A 64 0.35 15.49 12.65
N SER A 65 0.35 15.63 13.97
CA SER A 65 -0.68 15.09 14.87
C SER A 65 -2.10 15.52 14.50
N ILE A 66 -2.30 16.75 14.01
CA ILE A 66 -3.62 17.24 13.58
C ILE A 66 -4.17 16.47 12.38
N PHE A 67 -3.31 16.03 11.47
CA PHE A 67 -3.73 15.25 10.30
C PHE A 67 -4.06 13.82 10.71
N TYR A 68 -3.22 13.23 11.56
CA TYR A 68 -3.45 11.89 12.10
C TYR A 68 -4.75 11.80 12.91
N LYS A 69 -5.00 12.76 13.81
CA LYS A 69 -6.23 12.81 14.61
C LYS A 69 -7.51 12.91 13.77
N LYS A 70 -7.45 13.54 12.59
CA LYS A 70 -8.61 13.57 11.66
C LYS A 70 -8.88 12.19 11.06
N LEU A 71 -7.83 11.46 10.70
CA LEU A 71 -7.95 10.08 10.23
C LEU A 71 -8.47 9.19 11.35
N GLU A 72 -7.86 9.26 12.54
CA GLU A 72 -8.28 8.52 13.73
C GLU A 72 -9.77 8.66 13.99
N LYS A 73 -10.29 9.89 14.07
CA LYS A 73 -11.73 10.14 14.29
C LYS A 73 -12.62 9.60 13.18
N PHE A 74 -12.17 9.66 11.92
CA PHE A 74 -12.92 9.07 10.81
C PHE A 74 -13.01 7.55 10.94
N PHE A 75 -11.89 6.87 11.20
CA PHE A 75 -11.86 5.41 11.34
C PHE A 75 -12.56 4.94 12.61
N GLU A 76 -12.45 5.68 13.71
CA GLU A 76 -13.19 5.42 14.93
C GLU A 76 -14.70 5.56 14.67
N THR A 77 -15.15 6.57 13.92
CA THR A 77 -16.59 6.77 13.69
C THR A 77 -17.17 5.76 12.70
N TYR A 78 -16.47 5.51 11.59
CA TYR A 78 -17.04 4.78 10.45
C TYR A 78 -16.44 3.38 10.23
N GLY A 79 -15.33 3.05 10.88
CA GLY A 79 -14.67 1.74 10.78
C GLY A 79 -15.08 0.73 11.85
N GLN A 80 -16.19 0.97 12.55
CA GLN A 80 -16.62 0.18 13.70
C GLN A 80 -16.76 -1.31 13.38
N GLU A 81 -17.27 -1.69 12.19
CA GLU A 81 -17.42 -3.11 11.83
C GLU A 81 -16.09 -3.88 11.90
N VAL A 82 -15.00 -3.32 11.38
CA VAL A 82 -13.68 -3.97 11.39
C VAL A 82 -13.05 -3.93 12.78
N ILE A 83 -13.25 -2.84 13.53
CA ILE A 83 -12.74 -2.71 14.92
C ILE A 83 -13.48 -3.68 15.85
N ASP A 84 -14.80 -3.81 15.72
CA ASP A 84 -15.63 -4.75 16.46
C ASP A 84 -15.23 -6.19 16.12
N MET A 85 -14.98 -6.48 14.84
CA MET A 85 -14.46 -7.78 14.43
C MET A 85 -13.12 -8.10 15.11
N ALA A 86 -12.19 -7.14 15.13
CA ALA A 86 -10.88 -7.29 15.78
C ALA A 86 -11.03 -7.63 17.27
N GLN A 87 -11.95 -6.95 17.97
CA GLN A 87 -12.21 -7.20 19.38
C GLN A 87 -12.94 -8.53 19.62
N ILE A 88 -14.07 -8.75 18.95
CA ILE A 88 -14.97 -9.89 19.23
C ILE A 88 -14.33 -11.22 18.82
N LYS A 89 -13.67 -11.25 17.65
CA LYS A 89 -13.15 -12.49 17.07
C LYS A 89 -11.70 -12.78 17.50
N TYR A 90 -10.91 -11.74 17.74
CA TYR A 90 -9.47 -11.88 17.97
C TYR A 90 -9.02 -11.37 19.34
N GLY A 91 -9.92 -10.81 20.15
CA GLY A 91 -9.60 -10.34 21.51
C GLY A 91 -8.68 -9.12 21.54
N LEU A 92 -8.59 -8.36 20.44
CA LEU A 92 -7.73 -7.18 20.37
C LEU A 92 -8.37 -5.98 21.07
N ASP A 93 -7.53 -5.16 21.71
CA ASP A 93 -7.96 -3.87 22.24
C ASP A 93 -8.43 -2.96 21.09
N ARG A 94 -9.49 -2.18 21.32
CA ARG A 94 -10.11 -1.34 20.28
C ARG A 94 -9.19 -0.23 19.81
N HIS A 95 -8.47 0.40 20.74
CA HIS A 95 -7.53 1.47 20.43
C HIS A 95 -6.37 0.92 19.61
N ASP A 96 -5.81 -0.22 20.01
CA ASP A 96 -4.75 -0.88 19.23
C ASP A 96 -5.24 -1.32 17.85
N ALA A 97 -6.45 -1.88 17.75
CA ALA A 97 -7.05 -2.26 16.48
C ALA A 97 -7.24 -1.05 15.56
N LEU A 98 -7.79 0.06 16.07
CA LEU A 98 -7.98 1.31 15.32
C LEU A 98 -6.67 1.78 14.68
N HIS A 99 -5.60 1.89 15.48
CA HIS A 99 -4.31 2.39 14.98
C HIS A 99 -3.62 1.42 14.02
N ASN A 100 -3.75 0.11 14.23
CA ASN A 100 -3.23 -0.90 13.29
C ASN A 100 -4.00 -0.89 11.96
N ILE A 101 -5.33 -0.74 11.98
CA ILE A 101 -6.15 -0.61 10.76
C ILE A 101 -5.77 0.66 10.00
N LEU A 102 -5.64 1.80 10.71
CA LEU A 102 -5.22 3.06 10.11
C LEU A 102 -3.82 2.93 9.49
N PHE A 103 -2.88 2.29 10.21
CA PHE A 103 -1.54 2.02 9.68
C PHE A 103 -1.58 1.14 8.43
N PHE A 104 -2.33 0.04 8.46
CA PHE A 104 -2.51 -0.83 7.30
C PHE A 104 -3.08 -0.07 6.09
N MET A 105 -4.15 0.71 6.31
CA MET A 105 -4.82 1.43 5.22
C MET A 105 -3.97 2.56 4.66
N GLY A 106 -3.31 3.34 5.52
CA GLY A 106 -2.53 4.52 5.13
C GLY A 106 -1.11 4.22 4.67
N PHE A 107 -0.41 3.35 5.40
CA PHE A 107 0.99 3.03 5.14
C PHE A 107 1.11 1.87 4.14
N ASN A 108 0.55 0.70 4.47
CA ASN A 108 0.76 -0.51 3.67
C ASN A 108 -0.01 -0.47 2.34
N ALA A 109 -1.32 -0.19 2.40
CA ALA A 109 -2.17 -0.18 1.22
C ALA A 109 -2.02 1.12 0.41
N PHE A 110 -2.37 2.28 0.98
CA PHE A 110 -2.30 3.55 0.25
C PHE A 110 -0.87 3.92 -0.17
N GLY A 111 0.12 3.77 0.73
CA GLY A 111 1.52 3.99 0.39
C GLY A 111 2.02 3.04 -0.70
N GLY A 112 1.76 1.74 -0.56
CA GLY A 112 2.15 0.74 -1.56
C GLY A 112 1.53 0.95 -2.94
N LEU A 113 0.23 1.28 -3.00
CA LEU A 113 -0.45 1.55 -4.26
C LEU A 113 0.07 2.84 -4.95
N ASN A 114 0.33 3.91 -4.19
CA ASN A 114 0.90 5.14 -4.76
C ASN A 114 2.32 4.94 -5.30
N LEU A 115 3.10 4.04 -4.72
CA LEU A 115 4.42 3.69 -5.25
C LEU A 115 4.34 2.79 -6.50
N PHE A 116 3.37 1.88 -6.57
CA PHE A 116 3.30 0.88 -7.64
C PHE A 116 2.51 1.31 -8.88
N PHE A 117 1.39 2.02 -8.72
CA PHE A 117 0.51 2.33 -9.85
C PHE A 117 1.16 3.22 -10.92
N PRO A 118 1.87 4.31 -10.59
CA PRO A 118 2.54 5.14 -11.59
C PRO A 118 3.54 4.37 -12.48
N PRO A 119 4.51 3.60 -11.95
CA PRO A 119 5.42 2.84 -12.80
C PRO A 119 4.72 1.72 -13.58
N MET A 120 3.71 1.06 -13.02
CA MET A 120 2.89 0.08 -13.77
C MET A 120 2.24 0.73 -15.00
N ILE A 121 1.64 1.92 -14.84
CA ILE A 121 1.07 2.69 -15.96
C ILE A 121 2.17 3.06 -16.96
N GLY A 122 3.36 3.45 -16.48
CA GLY A 122 4.53 3.73 -17.31
C GLY A 122 4.96 2.53 -18.16
N TYR A 123 5.12 1.35 -17.56
CA TYR A 123 5.51 0.13 -18.27
C TYR A 123 4.46 -0.31 -19.29
N VAL A 124 3.18 -0.34 -18.89
CA VAL A 124 2.09 -0.69 -19.81
C VAL A 124 2.02 0.33 -20.94
N GLY A 125 2.08 1.63 -20.63
CA GLY A 125 2.06 2.71 -21.62
C GLY A 125 3.21 2.62 -22.62
N GLY A 126 4.42 2.27 -22.16
CA GLY A 126 5.61 2.12 -22.99
C GLY A 126 5.67 0.83 -23.82
N ALA A 127 4.90 -0.21 -23.46
CA ALA A 127 4.92 -1.51 -24.14
C ALA A 127 4.24 -1.51 -25.54
N GLY A 128 3.57 -0.41 -25.90
CA GLY A 128 3.05 -0.18 -27.25
C GLY A 128 1.65 -0.71 -27.52
N GLN A 129 1.08 -0.23 -28.64
CA GLN A 129 -0.34 -0.42 -28.97
C GLN A 129 -0.76 -1.88 -29.14
N LYS A 130 0.17 -2.76 -29.55
CA LYS A 130 -0.12 -4.19 -29.68
C LYS A 130 -0.51 -4.79 -28.32
N LEU A 131 0.29 -4.56 -27.27
CA LEU A 131 -0.02 -5.07 -25.93
C LEU A 131 -1.35 -4.48 -25.42
N HIS A 132 -1.60 -3.19 -25.65
CA HIS A 132 -2.86 -2.55 -25.25
C HIS A 132 -4.07 -3.22 -25.90
N LYS A 133 -3.97 -3.53 -27.20
CA LYS A 133 -5.01 -4.22 -27.94
C LYS A 133 -5.23 -5.63 -27.39
N ASP A 134 -4.16 -6.41 -27.24
CA ASP A 134 -4.23 -7.78 -26.74
C ASP A 134 -4.85 -7.84 -25.32
N LEU A 135 -4.46 -6.92 -24.42
CA LEU A 135 -5.06 -6.78 -23.09
C LEU A 135 -6.54 -6.39 -23.15
N ALA A 136 -6.90 -5.42 -23.99
CA ALA A 136 -8.28 -4.98 -24.12
C ALA A 136 -9.18 -6.09 -24.67
N GLU A 137 -8.69 -6.87 -25.63
CA GLU A 137 -9.40 -8.04 -26.18
C GLU A 137 -9.58 -9.12 -25.12
N GLU A 138 -8.50 -9.50 -24.41
CA GLU A 138 -8.57 -10.51 -23.33
C GLU A 138 -9.57 -10.11 -22.24
N VAL A 139 -9.47 -8.88 -21.73
CA VAL A 139 -10.34 -8.40 -20.63
C VAL A 139 -11.80 -8.36 -21.08
N ARG A 140 -12.09 -7.80 -22.26
CA ARG A 140 -13.47 -7.68 -22.75
C ARG A 140 -14.07 -9.07 -23.01
N GLU A 141 -13.30 -9.99 -23.57
CA GLU A 141 -13.78 -11.33 -23.87
C GLU A 141 -14.03 -12.16 -22.60
N ALA A 142 -13.10 -12.13 -21.66
CA ALA A 142 -13.27 -12.81 -20.37
C ALA A 142 -14.49 -12.27 -19.61
N VAL A 143 -14.70 -10.95 -19.56
CA VAL A 143 -15.91 -10.37 -18.94
C VAL A 143 -17.19 -10.78 -19.68
N ARG A 144 -17.16 -10.82 -21.01
CA ARG A 144 -18.33 -11.18 -21.82
C ARG A 144 -18.71 -12.66 -21.67
N ILE A 145 -17.76 -13.57 -21.85
CA ILE A 145 -18.00 -15.02 -21.82
C ILE A 145 -18.11 -15.51 -20.38
N GLU A 146 -17.03 -15.39 -19.61
CA GLU A 146 -16.86 -16.05 -18.31
C GLU A 146 -17.62 -15.29 -17.21
N GLY A 147 -17.70 -13.97 -17.37
CA GLY A 147 -18.39 -13.05 -16.48
C GLY A 147 -19.86 -12.80 -16.82
N LYS A 148 -20.33 -13.25 -18.00
CA LYS A 148 -21.69 -12.95 -18.54
C LYS A 148 -22.01 -11.44 -18.51
N GLY A 149 -21.03 -10.63 -18.89
CA GLY A 149 -21.13 -9.16 -18.90
C GLY A 149 -20.78 -8.47 -17.58
N LYS A 150 -20.27 -9.19 -16.58
CA LYS A 150 -19.83 -8.63 -15.29
C LYS A 150 -18.41 -9.07 -14.96
N LEU A 151 -17.66 -8.24 -14.25
CA LEU A 151 -16.39 -8.67 -13.68
C LEU A 151 -16.65 -9.69 -12.57
N THR A 152 -16.07 -10.88 -12.69
CA THR A 152 -16.18 -11.95 -11.70
C THR A 152 -14.81 -12.58 -11.44
N ALA A 153 -14.67 -13.30 -10.33
CA ALA A 153 -13.45 -14.06 -10.04
C ALA A 153 -13.13 -15.07 -11.15
N ASN A 154 -14.14 -15.70 -11.76
CA ASN A 154 -13.94 -16.61 -12.89
C ASN A 154 -13.38 -15.88 -14.12
N ALA A 155 -13.95 -14.71 -14.46
CA ALA A 155 -13.43 -13.89 -15.56
C ALA A 155 -11.98 -13.45 -15.31
N LEU A 156 -11.66 -12.96 -14.10
CA LEU A 156 -10.28 -12.59 -13.73
C LEU A 156 -9.30 -13.76 -13.85
N ASN A 157 -9.71 -14.96 -13.44
CA ASN A 157 -8.86 -16.15 -13.52
C ASN A 157 -8.49 -16.52 -14.97
N LYS A 158 -9.32 -16.12 -15.94
CA LYS A 158 -9.13 -16.38 -17.37
C LYS A 158 -8.31 -15.29 -18.11
N MET A 159 -7.92 -14.21 -17.43
CA MET A 159 -7.09 -13.14 -17.99
C MET A 159 -5.60 -13.44 -17.74
N GLU A 160 -5.02 -14.37 -18.51
CA GLU A 160 -3.64 -14.83 -18.32
C GLU A 160 -2.62 -13.74 -18.65
N LEU A 161 -2.81 -13.01 -19.76
CA LEU A 161 -1.95 -11.90 -20.14
C LEU A 161 -2.02 -10.78 -19.12
N LEU A 162 -3.21 -10.41 -18.63
CA LEU A 162 -3.36 -9.39 -17.59
C LEU A 162 -2.57 -9.76 -16.32
N LYS A 163 -2.71 -11.00 -15.84
CA LYS A 163 -1.96 -11.49 -14.67
C LYS A 163 -0.45 -11.44 -14.93
N SER A 164 -0.01 -11.91 -16.10
CA SER A 164 1.39 -11.86 -16.51
C SER A 164 1.95 -10.44 -16.50
N VAL A 165 1.21 -9.48 -17.06
CA VAL A 165 1.60 -8.06 -17.09
C VAL A 165 1.72 -7.48 -15.68
N VAL A 166 0.78 -7.78 -14.77
CA VAL A 166 0.85 -7.32 -13.37
C VAL A 166 2.09 -7.90 -12.68
N TYR A 167 2.34 -9.20 -12.83
CA TYR A 167 3.52 -9.84 -12.25
C TYR A 167 4.83 -9.30 -12.84
N GLU A 168 4.85 -9.02 -14.14
CA GLU A 168 6.04 -8.47 -14.79
C GLU A 168 6.33 -7.04 -14.35
N CYS A 169 5.29 -6.22 -14.12
CA CYS A 169 5.46 -4.90 -13.52
C CYS A 169 6.04 -5.00 -12.09
N LEU A 170 5.56 -5.94 -11.28
CA LEU A 170 6.11 -6.19 -9.93
C LEU A 170 7.56 -6.71 -9.97
N ARG A 171 7.90 -7.53 -10.98
CA ARG A 171 9.26 -8.04 -11.19
C ARG A 171 10.23 -6.93 -11.60
N MET A 172 9.82 -6.07 -12.52
CA MET A 172 10.64 -4.96 -13.02
C MET A 172 10.75 -3.81 -12.00
N TYR A 173 9.71 -3.61 -11.20
CA TYR A 173 9.68 -2.57 -10.17
C TYR A 173 9.06 -3.12 -8.87
N PRO A 174 9.89 -3.68 -7.98
CA PRO A 174 9.46 -4.02 -6.63
C PRO A 174 9.16 -2.71 -5.86
N PRO A 175 7.90 -2.42 -5.47
CA PRO A 175 7.53 -1.10 -4.91
C PRO A 175 8.24 -0.73 -3.61
N VAL A 176 8.66 -1.75 -2.85
CA VAL A 176 9.44 -1.62 -1.63
C VAL A 176 10.71 -2.43 -1.84
N PRO A 177 11.84 -1.82 -2.26
CA PRO A 177 13.05 -2.56 -2.61
C PRO A 177 13.91 -2.94 -1.40
N TYR A 178 13.70 -2.31 -0.24
CA TYR A 178 14.51 -2.54 0.95
C TYR A 178 13.86 -3.58 1.87
N GLN A 179 14.54 -4.72 2.04
CA GLN A 179 14.19 -5.75 3.00
C GLN A 179 15.34 -5.91 4.00
N TYR A 180 15.01 -5.89 5.29
CA TYR A 180 15.98 -6.05 6.36
C TYR A 180 15.56 -7.22 7.25
N ALA A 181 16.56 -7.96 7.74
CA ALA A 181 16.38 -9.02 8.70
C ALA A 181 17.59 -9.07 9.64
N VAL A 182 17.36 -9.47 10.88
CA VAL A 182 18.43 -9.73 11.85
C VAL A 182 18.57 -11.25 11.98
N ALA A 183 19.80 -11.74 11.82
CA ALA A 183 20.10 -13.15 12.01
C ALA A 183 19.84 -13.57 13.46
N LYS A 184 19.15 -14.70 13.65
CA LYS A 184 18.86 -15.26 14.98
C LYS A 184 19.79 -16.39 15.39
N GLU A 185 20.55 -16.91 14.43
CA GLU A 185 21.55 -17.96 14.58
C GLU A 185 22.63 -17.76 13.51
N ASP A 186 23.77 -18.44 13.69
CA ASP A 186 24.84 -18.46 12.70
C ASP A 186 24.32 -19.06 11.40
N LEU A 187 24.55 -18.39 10.28
CA LEU A 187 24.00 -18.79 8.98
C LEU A 187 25.04 -18.68 7.87
N ILE A 188 24.92 -19.57 6.88
CA ILE A 188 25.70 -19.52 5.66
C ILE A 188 24.81 -18.94 4.55
N ILE A 189 25.16 -17.77 4.04
CA ILE A 189 24.51 -17.16 2.87
C ILE A 189 25.18 -17.70 1.61
N GLU A 190 24.40 -18.31 0.73
CA GLU A 190 24.87 -18.78 -0.57
C GLU A 190 24.55 -17.77 -1.67
N THR A 191 25.50 -17.61 -2.58
CA THR A 191 25.37 -16.81 -3.79
C THR A 191 25.71 -17.70 -4.99
N HIS A 192 25.59 -17.19 -6.22
CA HIS A 192 25.92 -17.96 -7.42
C HIS A 192 27.36 -18.51 -7.42
N ASP A 193 28.30 -17.79 -6.81
CA ASP A 193 29.74 -18.08 -6.91
C ASP A 193 30.41 -18.38 -5.55
N GLY A 194 29.66 -18.42 -4.44
CA GLY A 194 30.29 -18.56 -3.13
C GLY A 194 29.35 -18.68 -1.95
N ARG A 195 29.95 -18.93 -0.78
CA ARG A 195 29.27 -19.12 0.52
C ARG A 195 29.92 -18.22 1.57
N TYR A 196 29.12 -17.48 2.34
CA TYR A 196 29.58 -16.51 3.33
C TYR A 196 29.00 -16.84 4.71
N GLY A 197 29.85 -16.96 5.73
CA GLY A 197 29.42 -17.17 7.10
C GLY A 197 29.03 -15.85 7.77
N LEU A 198 27.81 -15.77 8.27
CA LEU A 198 27.33 -14.70 9.12
C LEU A 198 27.22 -15.26 10.54
N PHE A 199 28.15 -14.84 11.40
CA PHE A 199 28.24 -15.33 12.78
C PHE A 199 27.79 -14.24 13.75
N LEU A 200 26.98 -14.63 14.74
CA LEU A 200 26.51 -13.73 15.78
C LEU A 200 27.68 -13.27 16.64
N CYS A 201 28.01 -11.98 16.56
CA CYS A 201 28.78 -11.34 17.63
C CYS A 201 27.84 -11.06 18.79
N ILE A 202 27.84 -11.94 19.80
CA ILE A 202 27.29 -11.62 21.11
C ILE A 202 28.22 -10.56 21.71
N VAL A 203 27.80 -9.30 21.70
CA VAL A 203 28.47 -8.20 22.43
C VAL A 203 27.69 -7.92 23.70
#